data_AF-A0DL76-F1
#
_entry.id   AF-A0DL76-F1
#
_cell.length_a   1.000
_cell.length_b   1.000
_cell.length_c   1.000
_cell.angle_alpha   90.00
_cell.angle_beta   90.00
_cell.angle_gamma   90.00
#
_symmetry.space_group_name_H-M   'P 1'
#
loop_
_entity.id
_entity.type
_entity.pdbx_description
1 polymer ?
#
loop_
_entity_poly.entity_id
_entity_poly.type
_entity_poly.pdbx_seq_one_letter_code
_entity_poly.pdbx_strand_id
1 'polypeptide(L)'
;MTQIEGIKNWYNNFESTDNSNVQNAFISVDASNNYERVFYDVDKIFQNFLQIQINKIQQKYDKQQNDILEQEELIKQQQEQAELDKKCQSKQVQLDSLPLKQPSQQFLQYLHSFWNQIENKYITLQNIFKGLREQREFITNYLMDIQRKFIDLINTPDEKFYHVRNFQEQYNQFVQENPDLCEEDVCKEELHQRVDDLYDQLIDIIDQKRDDLLVEKQQIQSSQFIENEIDLFFIIKLDRAQNSVQLLNDTTMEHQRLQNYKTFNLVLENCNCKMETILMQDQINSLLILQEYLQEKKKLQRTKPKKEVNNQQKRMKKKGRKERKRKLSKKKFKTLMLSMLSVQKNKFLRIEWMLQKDMHNNKLEHLDRGADQLYLKIDEWIYYTHQTEIKALDAISGLFRGYIERVERIQKELQLQFVDVIISHEVLNFLTPIPPPLTAREPLSKERYSISQLYYLIEDLRAITSTHLLIDIKQLALLLARSSYGVLKYSPSKWMQALLILDQNGYVNVRQICTYLILLSSPTPKEDELQQYASKLGQPLVNKDTFVNTPAWFDEYERIPEEENTNYFDRVIYIKELLYFVHKDENDMLATKQYIEILNVDGDRFIDYLLQNIQQQ
;
A
#
# COMPACT_ATOMS: atom_id res chain seq x y z
N MET A 1 -40.66 39.11 17.57
CA MET A 1 -39.57 38.20 17.16
C MET A 1 -38.28 38.74 17.73
N THR A 2 -37.79 38.12 18.80
CA THR A 2 -36.60 38.54 19.53
C THR A 2 -35.35 38.28 18.69
N GLN A 3 -34.34 39.14 18.77
CA GLN A 3 -33.07 39.07 18.02
C GLN A 3 -32.36 37.68 18.06
N ILE A 4 -32.69 36.85 19.05
CA ILE A 4 -32.20 35.48 19.21
C ILE A 4 -32.79 34.49 18.18
N GLU A 5 -34.03 34.69 17.69
CA GLU A 5 -34.63 33.84 16.64
C GLU A 5 -34.05 34.15 15.26
N GLY A 6 -33.65 35.41 15.01
CA GLY A 6 -32.94 35.80 13.78
C GLY A 6 -31.54 35.20 13.68
N ILE A 7 -30.84 35.07 14.81
CA ILE A 7 -29.50 34.45 14.87
C ILE A 7 -29.59 32.92 14.75
N LYS A 8 -30.60 32.27 15.34
CA LYS A 8 -30.84 30.83 15.16
C LYS A 8 -31.22 30.45 13.71
N ASN A 9 -32.04 31.26 13.03
CA ASN A 9 -32.37 31.01 11.62
C ASN A 9 -31.21 31.30 10.66
N TRP A 10 -30.28 32.18 11.04
CA TRP A 10 -29.05 32.40 10.28
C TRP A 10 -28.03 31.27 10.49
N TYR A 11 -27.87 30.79 11.73
CA TYR A 11 -26.97 29.68 12.07
C TYR A 11 -27.41 28.35 11.43
N ASN A 12 -28.71 28.04 11.46
CA ASN A 12 -29.24 26.79 10.88
C ASN A 12 -29.21 26.74 9.34
N ASN A 13 -29.17 27.90 8.66
CA ASN A 13 -29.00 27.97 7.20
C ASN A 13 -27.52 27.92 6.77
N PHE A 14 -26.58 28.01 7.71
CA PHE A 14 -25.14 28.00 7.43
C PHE A 14 -24.53 26.59 7.50
N GLU A 15 -25.14 25.66 8.23
CA GLU A 15 -24.63 24.29 8.44
C GLU A 15 -25.15 23.25 7.42
N SER A 16 -26.05 23.58 6.49
CA SER A 16 -26.78 22.56 5.71
C SER A 16 -26.38 22.36 4.24
N THR A 17 -25.22 22.80 3.76
CA THR A 17 -24.74 22.39 2.43
C THR A 17 -23.22 22.21 2.40
N ASP A 18 -22.81 20.94 2.30
CA ASP A 18 -21.50 20.42 1.87
C ASP A 18 -20.28 20.74 2.73
N ASN A 19 -20.05 19.86 3.70
CA ASN A 19 -18.93 19.77 4.64
C ASN A 19 -17.54 19.43 4.03
N SER A 20 -17.27 19.71 2.75
CA SER A 20 -15.96 19.41 2.14
C SER A 20 -15.07 20.62 1.88
N ASN A 21 -15.56 21.86 2.02
CA ASN A 21 -14.79 23.07 1.63
C ASN A 21 -14.58 24.13 2.74
N VAL A 22 -14.98 23.87 3.99
CA VAL A 22 -14.96 24.91 5.05
C VAL A 22 -13.59 25.12 5.70
N GLN A 23 -12.61 24.21 5.50
CA GLN A 23 -11.29 24.34 6.14
C GLN A 23 -10.38 25.46 5.59
N ASN A 24 -10.72 26.11 4.47
CA ASN A 24 -9.83 27.10 3.83
C ASN A 24 -10.22 28.58 4.04
N ALA A 25 -11.21 28.91 4.88
CA ALA A 25 -11.77 30.27 4.94
C ALA A 25 -11.43 31.10 6.19
N PHE A 26 -10.80 30.54 7.22
CA PHE A 26 -10.46 31.29 8.44
C PHE A 26 -8.95 31.51 8.57
N ILE A 27 -8.48 32.67 8.09
CA ILE A 27 -7.15 33.18 8.43
C ILE A 27 -7.32 34.02 9.70
N SER A 28 -6.73 33.58 10.82
CA SER A 28 -6.72 34.35 12.06
C SER A 28 -5.79 35.56 11.91
N VAL A 29 -6.32 36.77 12.07
CA VAL A 29 -5.52 38.00 12.10
C VAL A 29 -5.09 38.24 13.54
N ASP A 30 -3.79 38.19 13.80
CA ASP A 30 -3.22 38.47 15.11
C ASP A 30 -3.01 39.97 15.29
N ALA A 31 -3.80 40.57 16.19
CA ALA A 31 -3.80 42.01 16.47
C ALA A 31 -2.54 42.51 17.18
N SER A 32 -1.64 41.60 17.60
CA SER A 32 -0.35 41.97 18.21
C SER A 32 0.75 42.30 17.18
N ASN A 33 0.50 42.05 15.89
CA ASN A 33 1.44 42.33 14.82
C ASN A 33 1.48 43.81 14.39
N ASN A 34 2.58 44.21 13.74
CA ASN A 34 2.77 45.57 13.21
C ASN A 34 1.60 45.99 12.28
N TYR A 35 1.16 47.24 12.37
CA TYR A 35 -0.06 47.74 11.73
C TYR A 35 -0.10 47.45 10.22
N GLU A 36 1.03 47.58 9.51
CA GLU A 36 1.10 47.30 8.07
C GLU A 36 0.79 45.85 7.74
N ARG A 37 1.20 44.92 8.60
CA ARG A 37 0.98 43.48 8.42
C ARG A 37 -0.46 43.10 8.73
N VAL A 38 -1.04 43.69 9.76
CA VAL A 38 -2.47 43.54 10.09
C VAL A 38 -3.35 44.09 8.96
N PHE A 39 -3.02 45.27 8.41
CA PHE A 39 -3.74 45.83 7.27
C PHE A 39 -3.59 44.97 6.01
N TYR A 40 -2.40 44.43 5.74
CA TYR A 40 -2.18 43.52 4.61
C TYR A 40 -3.01 42.23 4.74
N ASP A 41 -3.04 41.63 5.94
CA ASP A 41 -3.80 40.40 6.19
C ASP A 41 -5.31 40.64 6.10
N VAL A 42 -5.80 41.77 6.61
CA VAL A 42 -7.20 42.19 6.46
C VAL A 42 -7.55 42.47 5.00
N ASP A 43 -6.72 43.19 4.26
CA ASP A 43 -6.95 43.48 2.84
C ASP A 43 -6.98 42.19 2.02
N LYS A 44 -6.07 41.25 2.30
CA LYS A 44 -6.08 39.93 1.65
C LYS A 44 -7.35 39.13 1.93
N ILE A 45 -7.89 39.20 3.15
CA ILE A 45 -9.19 38.60 3.48
C ILE A 45 -10.32 39.27 2.70
N PHE A 46 -10.32 40.60 2.61
CA PHE A 46 -11.31 41.34 1.82
C PHE A 46 -11.23 41.03 0.32
N GLN A 47 -10.02 40.96 -0.25
CA GLN A 47 -9.82 40.58 -1.66
C GLN A 47 -10.30 39.16 -1.92
N ASN A 48 -10.01 38.21 -1.03
CA ASN A 48 -10.50 36.84 -1.15
C ASN A 48 -12.03 36.77 -1.06
N PHE A 49 -12.65 37.53 -0.14
CA PHE A 49 -14.10 37.60 -0.03
C PHE A 49 -14.75 38.20 -1.28
N LEU A 50 -14.19 39.31 -1.79
CA LEU A 50 -14.65 39.93 -3.04
C LEU A 50 -14.50 38.97 -4.22
N GLN A 51 -13.38 38.24 -4.31
CA GLN A 51 -13.16 37.26 -5.38
C GLN A 51 -14.18 36.12 -5.33
N ILE A 52 -14.53 35.64 -4.12
CA ILE A 52 -15.58 34.62 -3.96
C ILE A 52 -16.94 35.15 -4.40
N GLN A 53 -17.28 36.41 -4.07
CA GLN A 53 -18.53 37.02 -4.52
C GLN A 53 -18.57 37.27 -6.03
N ILE A 54 -17.45 37.74 -6.60
CA ILE A 54 -17.29 37.93 -8.05
C ILE A 54 -17.47 36.60 -8.78
N ASN A 55 -16.82 35.53 -8.30
CA ASN A 55 -16.95 34.19 -8.88
C ASN A 55 -18.40 33.67 -8.79
N LYS A 56 -19.12 33.94 -7.69
CA LYS A 56 -20.55 33.57 -7.56
C LYS A 56 -21.45 34.36 -8.51
N ILE A 57 -21.15 35.64 -8.74
CA ILE A 57 -21.89 36.48 -9.69
C ILE A 57 -21.61 36.02 -11.12
N GLN A 58 -20.35 35.71 -11.46
CA GLN A 58 -19.98 35.14 -12.76
C GLN A 58 -20.64 33.79 -13.00
N GLN A 59 -20.60 32.86 -12.04
CA GLN A 59 -21.32 31.59 -12.17
C GLN A 59 -22.82 31.76 -12.38
N LYS A 60 -23.46 32.75 -11.74
CA LYS A 60 -24.88 33.06 -11.98
C LYS A 60 -25.10 33.63 -13.38
N TYR A 61 -24.22 34.49 -13.85
CA TYR A 61 -24.30 35.10 -15.17
C TYR A 61 -24.05 34.06 -16.28
N ASP A 62 -23.04 33.21 -16.12
CA ASP A 62 -22.73 32.10 -17.03
C ASP A 62 -23.86 31.09 -17.09
N LYS A 63 -24.45 30.76 -15.93
CA LYS A 63 -25.64 29.90 -15.88
C LYS A 63 -26.82 30.53 -16.61
N GLN A 64 -27.08 31.82 -16.41
CA GLN A 64 -28.12 32.53 -17.16
C GLN A 64 -27.84 32.60 -18.67
N GLN A 65 -26.59 32.82 -19.08
CA GLN A 65 -26.23 32.78 -20.50
C GLN A 65 -26.40 31.39 -21.11
N ASN A 66 -26.00 30.35 -20.39
CA ASN A 66 -26.18 28.97 -20.84
C ASN A 66 -27.66 28.60 -20.91
N ASP A 67 -28.48 28.99 -19.93
CA ASP A 67 -29.93 28.79 -19.97
C ASP A 67 -30.58 29.52 -21.17
N ILE A 68 -30.11 30.73 -21.50
CA ILE A 68 -30.57 31.48 -22.69
C ILE A 68 -30.13 30.79 -23.97
N LEU A 69 -28.88 30.33 -24.06
CA LEU A 69 -28.34 29.61 -25.22
C LEU A 69 -29.08 28.29 -25.44
N GLU A 70 -29.34 27.53 -24.37
CA GLU A 70 -30.12 26.30 -24.41
C GLU A 70 -31.55 26.59 -24.86
N GLN A 71 -32.20 27.65 -24.36
CA GLN A 71 -33.52 28.06 -24.83
C GLN A 71 -33.52 28.49 -26.31
N GLU A 72 -32.51 29.23 -26.76
CA GLU A 72 -32.36 29.63 -28.17
C GLU A 72 -32.12 28.42 -29.08
N GLU A 73 -31.32 27.44 -28.63
CA GLU A 73 -31.06 26.20 -29.36
C GLU A 73 -32.31 25.32 -29.42
N LEU A 74 -33.08 25.27 -28.34
CA LEU A 74 -34.36 24.54 -28.27
C LEU A 74 -35.43 25.20 -29.16
N ILE A 75 -35.46 26.54 -29.21
CA ILE A 75 -36.32 27.29 -30.14
C ILE A 75 -35.87 27.05 -31.59
N LYS A 76 -34.57 27.04 -31.89
CA LYS A 76 -34.06 26.70 -33.23
C LYS A 76 -34.43 25.27 -33.63
N GLN A 77 -34.26 24.30 -32.73
CA GLN A 77 -34.64 22.91 -32.98
C GLN A 77 -36.15 22.79 -33.21
N GLN A 78 -36.98 23.48 -32.41
CA GLN A 78 -38.43 23.54 -32.61
C GLN A 78 -38.82 24.23 -33.92
N GLN A 79 -38.10 25.27 -34.35
CA GLN A 79 -38.33 25.95 -35.63
C GLN A 79 -37.91 25.08 -36.82
N GLU A 80 -36.77 24.39 -36.72
CA GLU A 80 -36.33 23.42 -37.73
C GLU A 80 -37.29 22.23 -37.80
N GLN A 81 -37.79 21.73 -36.66
CA GLN A 81 -38.84 20.71 -36.62
C GLN A 81 -40.16 21.23 -37.18
N ALA A 82 -40.57 22.45 -36.88
CA ALA A 82 -41.78 23.04 -37.46
C ALA A 82 -41.64 23.31 -38.98
N GLU A 83 -40.44 23.65 -39.47
CA GLU A 83 -40.15 23.75 -40.90
C GLU A 83 -40.10 22.38 -41.58
N LEU A 84 -39.53 21.37 -40.91
CA LEU A 84 -39.55 19.98 -41.34
C LEU A 84 -40.99 19.45 -41.37
N ASP A 85 -41.81 19.74 -40.37
CA ASP A 85 -43.21 19.35 -40.28
C ASP A 85 -44.06 20.09 -41.31
N LYS A 86 -43.80 21.37 -41.58
CA LYS A 86 -44.41 22.09 -42.73
C LYS A 86 -43.98 21.51 -44.08
N LYS A 87 -42.70 21.14 -44.23
CA LYS A 87 -42.19 20.44 -45.44
C LYS A 87 -42.75 19.03 -45.57
N CYS A 88 -42.96 18.33 -44.46
CA CYS A 88 -43.56 17.00 -44.40
C CYS A 88 -45.04 17.10 -44.71
N GLN A 89 -45.81 17.96 -44.07
CA GLN A 89 -47.23 18.20 -44.36
C GLN A 89 -47.46 18.65 -45.81
N SER A 90 -46.64 19.58 -46.35
CA SER A 90 -46.74 19.99 -47.77
C SER A 90 -46.35 18.89 -48.77
N LYS A 91 -45.45 17.96 -48.39
CA LYS A 91 -45.13 16.76 -49.18
C LYS A 91 -46.14 15.62 -48.98
N GLN A 92 -46.77 15.52 -47.81
CA GLN A 92 -47.74 14.50 -47.46
C GLN A 92 -49.09 14.76 -48.14
N VAL A 93 -49.53 16.02 -48.16
CA VAL A 93 -50.67 16.48 -48.99
C VAL A 93 -50.42 16.24 -50.49
N GLN A 94 -49.15 16.22 -50.96
CA GLN A 94 -48.81 15.83 -52.33
C GLN A 94 -48.73 14.31 -52.53
N LEU A 95 -48.29 13.54 -51.53
CA LEU A 95 -48.20 12.08 -51.59
C LEU A 95 -49.57 11.40 -51.59
N ASP A 96 -50.53 11.90 -50.81
CA ASP A 96 -51.88 11.32 -50.69
C ASP A 96 -52.70 11.47 -51.99
N SER A 97 -52.31 12.38 -52.87
CA SER A 97 -52.94 12.61 -54.19
C SER A 97 -52.34 11.76 -55.32
N LEU A 98 -51.27 11.01 -55.05
CA LEU A 98 -50.66 10.11 -56.01
C LEU A 98 -51.32 8.72 -55.90
N PRO A 99 -51.81 8.12 -57.00
CA PRO A 99 -52.37 6.78 -56.93
C PRO A 99 -51.29 5.80 -56.47
N LEU A 100 -51.46 5.25 -55.26
CA LEU A 100 -50.66 4.16 -54.72
C LEU A 100 -50.87 2.92 -55.59
N LYS A 101 -50.08 2.80 -56.66
CA LYS A 101 -49.83 1.49 -57.25
C LYS A 101 -49.10 0.70 -56.18
N GLN A 102 -49.72 -0.38 -55.69
CA GLN A 102 -49.03 -1.33 -54.83
C GLN A 102 -47.71 -1.68 -55.50
N PRO A 103 -46.57 -1.52 -54.80
CA PRO A 103 -45.28 -1.86 -55.37
C PRO A 103 -45.34 -3.31 -55.87
N SER A 104 -44.81 -3.56 -57.07
CA SER A 104 -44.80 -4.91 -57.60
C SER A 104 -44.12 -5.85 -56.60
N GLN A 105 -44.60 -7.09 -56.50
CA GLN A 105 -44.07 -8.08 -55.56
C GLN A 105 -42.55 -8.29 -55.74
N GLN A 106 -42.06 -8.12 -56.97
CA GLN A 106 -40.63 -8.11 -57.31
C GLN A 106 -39.86 -6.93 -56.68
N PHE A 107 -40.47 -5.75 -56.58
CA PHE A 107 -39.85 -4.58 -55.93
C PHE A 107 -39.79 -4.75 -54.42
N LEU A 108 -40.81 -5.37 -53.81
CA LEU A 108 -40.79 -5.70 -52.37
C LEU A 108 -39.74 -6.78 -52.04
N GLN A 109 -39.59 -7.81 -52.88
CA GLN A 109 -38.50 -8.79 -52.74
C GLN A 109 -37.11 -8.16 -52.94
N TYR A 110 -36.99 -7.20 -53.86
CA TYR A 110 -35.75 -6.44 -54.02
C TYR A 110 -35.44 -5.59 -52.79
N LEU A 111 -36.42 -4.90 -52.22
CA LEU A 111 -36.24 -4.13 -50.98
C LEU A 111 -35.87 -5.03 -49.80
N HIS A 112 -36.51 -6.18 -49.65
CA HIS A 112 -36.16 -7.12 -48.59
C HIS A 112 -34.73 -7.65 -48.73
N SER A 113 -34.32 -8.05 -49.94
CA SER A 113 -32.95 -8.53 -50.17
C SER A 113 -31.91 -7.41 -49.99
N PHE A 114 -32.22 -6.19 -50.41
CA PHE A 114 -31.39 -5.01 -50.15
C PHE A 114 -31.28 -4.70 -48.65
N TRP A 115 -32.37 -4.83 -47.89
CA TRP A 115 -32.37 -4.59 -46.45
C TRP A 115 -31.55 -5.63 -45.70
N ASN A 116 -31.69 -6.91 -46.05
CA ASN A 116 -30.84 -7.97 -45.51
C ASN A 116 -29.35 -7.75 -45.85
N GLN A 117 -29.04 -7.21 -47.04
CA GLN A 117 -27.65 -6.87 -47.40
C GLN A 117 -27.08 -5.73 -46.55
N ILE A 118 -27.85 -4.66 -46.32
CA ILE A 118 -27.43 -3.55 -45.45
C ILE A 118 -27.28 -4.03 -44.00
N GLU A 119 -28.24 -4.81 -43.51
CA GLU A 119 -28.22 -5.37 -42.15
C GLU A 119 -26.99 -6.25 -41.95
N ASN A 120 -26.71 -7.19 -42.86
CA ASN A 120 -25.52 -8.04 -42.78
C ASN A 120 -24.23 -7.19 -42.79
N LYS A 121 -24.14 -6.16 -43.63
CA LYS A 121 -22.98 -5.24 -43.63
C LYS A 121 -22.82 -4.46 -42.33
N TYR A 122 -23.94 -4.04 -41.73
CA TYR A 122 -23.92 -3.37 -40.44
C TYR A 122 -23.46 -4.31 -39.31
N ILE A 123 -23.91 -5.57 -39.32
CA ILE A 123 -23.43 -6.59 -38.37
C ILE A 123 -21.93 -6.84 -38.55
N THR A 124 -21.41 -6.84 -39.78
CA THR A 124 -19.95 -6.96 -40.02
C THR A 124 -19.16 -5.83 -39.37
N LEU A 125 -19.69 -4.59 -39.34
CA LEU A 125 -19.05 -3.48 -38.62
C LEU A 125 -18.94 -3.74 -37.11
N GLN A 126 -19.92 -4.41 -36.50
CA GLN A 126 -19.87 -4.77 -35.08
C GLN A 126 -18.67 -5.68 -34.78
N ASN A 127 -18.39 -6.66 -35.66
CA ASN A 127 -17.23 -7.54 -35.53
C ASN A 127 -15.92 -6.75 -35.65
N ILE A 128 -15.86 -5.77 -36.55
CA ILE A 128 -14.70 -4.89 -36.71
C ILE A 128 -14.47 -4.04 -35.45
N PHE A 129 -15.53 -3.48 -34.86
CA PHE A 129 -15.43 -2.72 -33.60
C PHE A 129 -15.02 -3.62 -32.41
N LYS A 130 -15.45 -4.88 -32.41
CA LYS A 130 -14.98 -5.87 -31.43
C LYS A 130 -13.48 -6.11 -31.60
N GLY A 131 -13.01 -6.41 -32.81
CA GLY A 131 -11.58 -6.61 -33.10
C GLY A 131 -10.71 -5.41 -32.72
N LEU A 132 -11.18 -4.18 -32.94
CA LEU A 132 -10.47 -2.96 -32.51
C LEU A 132 -10.32 -2.85 -30.99
N ARG A 133 -11.31 -3.32 -30.22
CA ARG A 133 -11.24 -3.31 -28.75
C ARG A 133 -10.31 -4.40 -28.23
N GLU A 134 -10.43 -5.61 -28.77
CA GLU A 134 -9.59 -6.75 -28.42
C GLU A 134 -8.11 -6.44 -28.68
N GLN A 135 -7.79 -5.84 -29.83
CA GLN A 135 -6.45 -5.39 -30.17
C GLN A 135 -5.90 -4.35 -29.19
N ARG A 136 -6.72 -3.37 -28.78
CA ARG A 136 -6.30 -2.37 -27.79
C ARG A 136 -6.01 -3.01 -26.42
N GLU A 137 -6.88 -3.92 -25.99
CA GLU A 137 -6.72 -4.64 -24.72
C GLU A 137 -5.50 -5.57 -24.76
N PHE A 138 -5.28 -6.27 -25.86
CA PHE A 138 -4.13 -7.13 -26.08
C PHE A 138 -2.81 -6.38 -25.95
N ILE A 139 -2.65 -5.24 -26.64
CA ILE A 139 -1.43 -4.42 -26.55
C ILE A 139 -1.20 -3.95 -25.11
N THR A 140 -2.26 -3.53 -24.41
CA THR A 140 -2.16 -3.06 -23.02
C THR A 140 -1.71 -4.19 -22.09
N ASN A 141 -2.31 -5.36 -22.21
CA ASN A 141 -1.97 -6.54 -21.42
C ASN A 141 -0.55 -7.02 -21.70
N TYR A 142 -0.14 -7.05 -22.97
CA TYR A 142 1.20 -7.43 -23.36
C TYR A 142 2.28 -6.54 -22.73
N LEU A 143 2.09 -5.21 -22.73
CA LEU A 143 3.01 -4.29 -22.07
C LEU A 143 3.10 -4.54 -20.56
N MET A 144 1.97 -4.85 -19.90
CA MET A 144 1.97 -5.23 -18.48
C MET A 144 2.67 -6.57 -18.25
N ASP A 145 2.50 -7.54 -19.14
CA ASP A 145 3.14 -8.85 -19.04
C ASP A 145 4.66 -8.74 -19.21
N ILE A 146 5.16 -7.87 -20.09
CA ILE A 146 6.60 -7.57 -20.17
C ILE A 146 7.11 -7.03 -18.84
N GLN A 147 6.43 -6.05 -18.25
CA GLN A 147 6.85 -5.47 -16.97
C GLN A 147 6.92 -6.54 -15.87
N ARG A 148 5.91 -7.40 -15.79
CA ARG A 148 5.87 -8.49 -14.81
C ARG A 148 7.01 -9.48 -15.00
N LYS A 149 7.20 -9.96 -16.23
CA LYS A 149 8.31 -10.86 -16.55
C LYS A 149 9.64 -10.26 -16.15
N PHE A 150 9.87 -8.98 -16.45
CA PHE A 150 11.12 -8.31 -16.12
C PHE A 150 11.34 -8.19 -14.61
N ILE A 151 10.28 -7.91 -13.84
CA ILE A 151 10.33 -7.92 -12.37
C ILE A 151 10.67 -9.33 -11.85
N ASP A 152 10.04 -10.37 -12.40
CA ASP A 152 10.30 -11.75 -12.01
C ASP A 152 11.75 -12.16 -12.31
N LEU A 153 12.29 -11.74 -13.45
CA LEU A 153 13.68 -11.98 -13.85
C LEU A 153 14.68 -11.31 -12.92
N ILE A 154 14.43 -10.04 -12.57
CA ILE A 154 15.23 -9.31 -11.58
C ILE A 154 15.26 -10.07 -10.24
N ASN A 155 14.11 -10.60 -9.81
CA ASN A 155 13.94 -11.31 -8.54
C ASN A 155 14.41 -12.78 -8.57
N THR A 156 14.99 -13.25 -9.67
CA THR A 156 15.50 -14.62 -9.77
C THR A 156 16.55 -14.87 -8.69
N PRO A 157 16.50 -16.01 -7.96
CA PRO A 157 17.47 -16.33 -6.93
C PRO A 157 18.87 -16.56 -7.54
N ASP A 158 19.88 -15.97 -6.90
CA ASP A 158 21.27 -16.02 -7.37
C ASP A 158 22.15 -16.92 -6.48
N GLU A 159 23.30 -17.34 -7.01
CA GLU A 159 24.27 -18.17 -6.29
C GLU A 159 25.08 -17.39 -5.24
N LYS A 160 24.94 -16.05 -5.19
CA LYS A 160 25.66 -15.15 -4.26
C LYS A 160 25.63 -15.64 -2.81
N PHE A 161 24.46 -16.07 -2.34
CA PHE A 161 24.27 -16.56 -0.98
C PHE A 161 25.18 -17.76 -0.65
N TYR A 162 25.37 -18.68 -1.60
CA TYR A 162 26.20 -19.87 -1.41
C TYR A 162 27.68 -19.49 -1.23
N HIS A 163 28.19 -18.55 -2.02
CA HIS A 163 29.57 -18.07 -1.89
C HIS A 163 29.84 -17.39 -0.55
N VAL A 164 28.91 -16.52 -0.12
CA VAL A 164 28.98 -15.85 1.20
C VAL A 164 28.99 -16.88 2.32
N ARG A 165 28.08 -17.86 2.28
CA ARG A 165 27.99 -18.92 3.28
C ARG A 165 29.25 -19.78 3.33
N ASN A 166 29.78 -20.19 2.18
CA ASN A 166 30.99 -20.99 2.10
C ASN A 166 32.19 -20.26 2.73
N PHE A 167 32.34 -18.96 2.43
CA PHE A 167 33.37 -18.14 3.07
C PHE A 167 33.18 -18.05 4.59
N GLN A 168 31.94 -17.85 5.07
CA GLN A 168 31.64 -17.81 6.51
C GLN A 168 32.05 -19.10 7.22
N GLU A 169 31.71 -20.25 6.64
CA GLU A 169 32.04 -21.57 7.21
C GLU A 169 33.56 -21.75 7.27
N GLN A 170 34.28 -21.44 6.19
CA GLN A 170 35.74 -21.53 6.13
C GLN A 170 36.44 -20.59 7.12
N TYR A 171 35.99 -19.34 7.20
CA TYR A 171 36.53 -18.35 8.15
C TYR A 171 36.31 -18.81 9.60
N ASN A 172 35.09 -19.25 9.93
CA ASN A 172 34.76 -19.71 11.27
C ASN A 172 35.52 -20.98 11.69
N GLN A 173 35.83 -21.86 10.73
CA GLN A 173 36.67 -23.03 10.96
C GLN A 173 38.12 -22.60 11.19
N PHE A 174 38.65 -21.70 10.37
CA PHE A 174 40.02 -21.20 10.49
C PHE A 174 40.29 -20.53 11.84
N VAL A 175 39.41 -19.62 12.28
CA VAL A 175 39.54 -18.94 13.58
C VAL A 175 39.46 -19.91 14.76
N GLN A 176 38.70 -21.01 14.62
CA GLN A 176 38.62 -22.05 15.65
C GLN A 176 39.90 -22.88 15.73
N GLU A 177 40.49 -23.23 14.60
CA GLU A 177 41.68 -24.09 14.53
C GLU A 177 42.96 -23.30 14.86
N ASN A 178 43.00 -22.01 14.56
CA ASN A 178 44.21 -21.18 14.66
C ASN A 178 43.96 -19.83 15.35
N PRO A 179 43.59 -19.80 16.65
CA PRO A 179 43.30 -18.56 17.37
C PRO A 179 44.52 -17.64 17.46
N ASP A 180 45.72 -18.20 17.68
CA ASP A 180 46.95 -17.44 17.90
C ASP A 180 47.43 -16.70 16.63
N LEU A 181 47.20 -17.29 15.44
CA LEU A 181 47.61 -16.71 14.16
C LEU A 181 46.73 -15.53 13.73
N CYS A 182 45.47 -15.49 14.20
CA CYS A 182 44.52 -14.46 13.79
C CYS A 182 44.87 -13.06 14.35
N GLU A 183 45.70 -12.99 15.38
CA GLU A 183 46.20 -11.72 15.93
C GLU A 183 47.36 -11.14 15.11
N GLU A 184 48.03 -11.95 14.28
CA GLU A 184 49.15 -11.50 13.46
C GLU A 184 48.69 -10.66 12.25
N ASP A 185 49.29 -9.49 12.06
CA ASP A 185 48.94 -8.57 10.97
C ASP A 185 49.05 -9.21 9.57
N VAL A 186 50.05 -10.09 9.37
CA VAL A 186 50.25 -10.81 8.10
C VAL A 186 49.09 -11.76 7.80
N CYS A 187 48.56 -12.43 8.83
CA CYS A 187 47.40 -13.32 8.65
C CYS A 187 46.12 -12.50 8.37
N LYS A 188 45.97 -11.33 9.00
CA LYS A 188 44.85 -10.43 8.71
C LYS A 188 44.87 -9.91 7.29
N GLU A 189 46.05 -9.55 6.78
CA GLU A 189 46.22 -9.15 5.38
C GLU A 189 45.81 -10.26 4.40
N GLU A 190 46.15 -11.51 4.69
CA GLU A 190 45.73 -12.66 3.88
C GLU A 190 44.21 -12.88 3.92
N LEU A 191 43.60 -12.76 5.10
CA LEU A 191 42.15 -12.84 5.25
C LEU A 191 41.43 -11.69 4.54
N HIS A 192 41.98 -10.48 4.54
CA HIS A 192 41.46 -9.35 3.76
C HIS A 192 41.56 -9.62 2.26
N GLN A 193 42.66 -10.21 1.77
CA GLN A 193 42.77 -10.63 0.37
C GLN A 193 41.71 -11.66 -0.01
N ARG A 194 41.42 -12.64 0.86
CA ARG A 194 40.32 -13.60 0.61
C ARG A 194 38.94 -12.92 0.57
N VAL A 195 38.73 -11.85 1.34
CA VAL A 195 37.51 -11.04 1.26
C VAL A 195 37.45 -10.29 -0.08
N ASP A 196 38.58 -9.79 -0.57
CA ASP A 196 38.67 -9.14 -1.88
C ASP A 196 38.41 -10.13 -3.02
N ASP A 197 38.98 -11.35 -2.95
CA ASP A 197 38.70 -12.42 -3.91
C ASP A 197 37.21 -12.81 -3.92
N LEU A 198 36.56 -12.86 -2.74
CA LEU A 198 35.12 -13.09 -2.64
C LEU A 198 34.33 -11.93 -3.24
N TYR A 199 34.76 -10.68 -3.00
CA TYR A 199 34.14 -9.49 -3.56
C TYR A 199 34.16 -9.54 -5.09
N ASP A 200 35.31 -9.89 -5.69
CA ASP A 200 35.46 -10.01 -7.14
C ASP A 200 34.59 -11.14 -7.72
N GLN A 201 34.50 -12.29 -7.04
CA GLN A 201 33.58 -13.35 -7.48
C GLN A 201 32.11 -12.91 -7.44
N LEU A 202 31.71 -12.18 -6.40
CA LEU A 202 30.33 -11.73 -6.25
C LEU A 202 30.00 -10.62 -7.23
N ILE A 203 30.94 -9.71 -7.54
CA ILE A 203 30.70 -8.65 -8.52
C ILE A 203 30.58 -9.21 -9.93
N ASP A 204 31.34 -10.25 -10.29
CA ASP A 204 31.20 -10.95 -11.57
C ASP A 204 29.79 -11.53 -11.74
N ILE A 205 29.21 -12.13 -10.68
CA ILE A 205 27.84 -12.66 -10.69
C ILE A 205 26.82 -11.53 -10.88
N ILE A 206 27.01 -10.39 -10.20
CA ILE A 206 26.13 -9.22 -10.31
C ILE A 206 26.20 -8.61 -11.72
N ASP A 207 27.40 -8.47 -12.27
CA ASP A 207 27.62 -7.94 -13.61
C ASP A 207 27.08 -8.88 -14.69
N GLN A 208 27.25 -10.19 -14.54
CA GLN A 208 26.68 -11.17 -15.45
C GLN A 208 25.15 -11.09 -15.46
N LYS A 209 24.51 -10.99 -14.29
CA LYS A 209 23.06 -10.82 -14.18
C LYS A 209 22.59 -9.53 -14.86
N ARG A 210 23.32 -8.42 -14.68
CA ARG A 210 23.03 -7.16 -15.37
C ARG A 210 23.10 -7.33 -16.89
N ASP A 211 24.14 -8.00 -17.39
CA ASP A 211 24.36 -8.18 -18.81
C ASP A 211 23.28 -9.09 -19.43
N ASP A 212 22.87 -10.15 -18.74
CA ASP A 212 21.74 -11.01 -19.14
C ASP A 212 20.41 -10.22 -19.23
N LEU A 213 20.14 -9.35 -18.26
CA LEU A 213 18.97 -8.46 -18.28
C LEU A 213 19.02 -7.46 -19.44
N LEU A 214 20.20 -6.93 -19.77
CA LEU A 214 20.40 -6.05 -20.92
C LEU A 214 20.17 -6.79 -22.25
N VAL A 215 20.62 -8.04 -22.36
CA VAL A 215 20.38 -8.89 -23.52
C VAL A 215 18.88 -9.16 -23.69
N GLU A 216 18.17 -9.52 -22.62
CA GLU A 216 16.74 -9.77 -22.70
C GLU A 216 15.95 -8.51 -23.07
N LYS A 217 16.32 -7.36 -22.51
CA LYS A 217 15.77 -6.07 -22.94
C LYS A 217 15.98 -5.83 -24.44
N GLN A 218 17.18 -6.08 -24.97
CA GLN A 218 17.47 -5.93 -26.40
C GLN A 218 16.63 -6.91 -27.26
N GLN A 219 16.37 -8.12 -26.76
CA GLN A 219 15.49 -9.08 -27.43
C GLN A 219 14.04 -8.56 -27.50
N ILE A 220 13.53 -7.97 -26.40
CA ILE A 220 12.20 -7.36 -26.39
C ILE A 220 12.15 -6.19 -27.39
N GLN A 221 13.16 -5.32 -27.41
CA GLN A 221 13.25 -4.18 -28.33
C GLN A 221 13.32 -4.61 -29.81
N SER A 222 14.06 -5.68 -30.12
CA SER A 222 14.24 -6.16 -31.50
C SER A 222 13.10 -7.02 -32.02
N SER A 223 12.14 -7.40 -31.17
CA SER A 223 11.03 -8.29 -31.54
C SER A 223 10.06 -7.73 -32.59
N GLN A 224 10.16 -6.44 -32.95
CA GLN A 224 9.24 -5.70 -33.85
C GLN A 224 7.74 -5.90 -33.50
N PHE A 225 7.45 -6.31 -32.27
CA PHE A 225 6.08 -6.68 -31.87
C PHE A 225 5.11 -5.50 -32.03
N ILE A 226 5.54 -4.30 -31.61
CA ILE A 226 4.73 -3.10 -31.66
C ILE A 226 4.39 -2.73 -33.12
N GLU A 227 5.38 -2.79 -34.02
CA GLU A 227 5.19 -2.54 -35.46
C GLU A 227 4.15 -3.51 -36.05
N ASN A 228 4.27 -4.81 -35.75
CA ASN A 228 3.36 -5.84 -36.24
C ASN A 228 1.92 -5.67 -35.74
N GLU A 229 1.72 -5.34 -34.45
CA GLU A 229 0.37 -5.12 -33.90
C GLU A 229 -0.25 -3.81 -34.42
N ILE A 230 0.56 -2.79 -34.71
CA ILE A 230 0.09 -1.55 -35.33
C ILE A 230 -0.38 -1.79 -36.76
N ASP A 231 0.35 -2.61 -37.53
CA ASP A 231 -0.06 -3.02 -38.87
C ASP A 231 -1.40 -3.77 -38.83
N LEU A 232 -1.57 -4.69 -37.87
CA LEU A 232 -2.84 -5.39 -37.69
C LEU A 232 -3.99 -4.44 -37.31
N PHE A 233 -3.74 -3.51 -36.39
CA PHE A 233 -4.71 -2.47 -36.03
C PHE A 233 -5.09 -1.60 -37.24
N PHE A 234 -4.13 -1.27 -38.10
CA PHE A 234 -4.38 -0.51 -39.32
C PHE A 234 -5.23 -1.27 -40.32
N ILE A 235 -4.96 -2.56 -40.54
CA ILE A 235 -5.76 -3.43 -41.40
C ILE A 235 -7.22 -3.43 -40.94
N ILE A 236 -7.48 -3.61 -39.64
CA ILE A 236 -8.85 -3.60 -39.08
C ILE A 236 -9.51 -2.22 -39.27
N LYS A 237 -8.76 -1.12 -39.15
CA LYS A 237 -9.26 0.24 -39.40
C LYS A 237 -9.56 0.48 -40.87
N LEU A 238 -8.74 -0.03 -41.79
CA LEU A 238 -8.99 0.01 -43.23
C LEU A 238 -10.26 -0.77 -43.59
N ASP A 239 -10.45 -1.95 -43.01
CA ASP A 239 -11.68 -2.73 -43.20
C ASP A 239 -12.91 -1.95 -42.71
N ARG A 240 -12.81 -1.25 -41.57
CA ARG A 240 -13.87 -0.35 -41.10
C ARG A 240 -14.21 0.72 -42.13
N ALA A 241 -13.18 1.35 -42.70
CA ALA A 241 -13.29 2.40 -43.72
C ALA A 241 -14.07 1.89 -44.93
N GLN A 242 -13.57 0.80 -45.50
CA GLN A 242 -14.11 0.21 -46.72
C GLN A 242 -15.57 -0.20 -46.53
N ASN A 243 -15.91 -0.79 -45.38
CA ASN A 243 -17.28 -1.15 -45.07
C ASN A 243 -18.20 0.07 -44.90
N SER A 244 -17.72 1.15 -44.28
CA SER A 244 -18.49 2.39 -44.13
C SER A 244 -18.75 3.10 -45.47
N VAL A 245 -17.76 3.14 -46.35
CA VAL A 245 -17.87 3.63 -47.74
C VAL A 245 -18.87 2.78 -48.53
N GLN A 246 -18.80 1.46 -48.40
CA GLN A 246 -19.73 0.57 -49.09
C GLN A 246 -21.17 0.80 -48.62
N LEU A 247 -21.40 0.95 -47.32
CA LEU A 247 -22.72 1.33 -46.77
C LEU A 247 -23.22 2.67 -47.33
N LEU A 248 -22.35 3.67 -47.44
CA LEU A 248 -22.69 4.96 -48.07
C LEU A 248 -23.00 4.81 -49.57
N ASN A 249 -22.30 3.93 -50.28
CA ASN A 249 -22.55 3.65 -51.69
C ASN A 249 -23.86 2.90 -51.91
N ASP A 250 -24.20 1.97 -51.04
CA ASP A 250 -25.43 1.19 -51.15
C ASP A 250 -26.66 2.02 -50.78
N THR A 251 -26.55 2.92 -49.79
CA THR A 251 -27.63 3.85 -49.40
C THR A 251 -27.84 4.99 -50.41
N THR A 252 -26.80 5.41 -51.13
CA THR A 252 -26.92 6.40 -52.21
C THR A 252 -27.23 5.72 -53.55
N MET A 253 -28.52 5.48 -53.80
CA MET A 253 -29.06 4.90 -55.04
C MET A 253 -28.54 5.60 -56.32
N GLU A 254 -27.40 5.16 -56.86
CA GLU A 254 -27.05 5.30 -58.28
C GLU A 254 -26.04 4.22 -58.71
N HIS A 255 -26.58 3.03 -59.01
CA HIS A 255 -25.95 2.09 -59.93
C HIS A 255 -25.77 2.78 -61.30
N GLN A 256 -24.57 3.31 -61.58
CA GLN A 256 -23.96 3.20 -62.90
C GLN A 256 -22.45 3.52 -62.90
N ARG A 257 -21.67 2.47 -63.19
CA ARG A 257 -20.29 2.43 -63.73
C ARG A 257 -19.13 2.47 -62.74
N LEU A 258 -18.94 1.33 -62.08
CA LEU A 258 -17.63 0.85 -61.68
C LEU A 258 -16.89 0.31 -62.93
N GLN A 259 -16.06 1.14 -63.56
CA GLN A 259 -15.01 0.66 -64.46
C GLN A 259 -13.61 1.23 -64.16
N ASN A 260 -13.45 1.99 -63.06
CA ASN A 260 -12.15 2.61 -62.74
C ASN A 260 -11.52 2.06 -61.45
N TYR A 261 -11.66 0.75 -61.20
CA TYR A 261 -10.87 0.06 -60.16
C TYR A 261 -9.38 -0.03 -60.49
N LYS A 262 -8.96 0.28 -61.74
CA LYS A 262 -7.54 0.30 -62.14
C LYS A 262 -6.78 1.58 -61.76
N THR A 263 -7.47 2.67 -61.41
CA THR A 263 -6.81 3.95 -61.08
C THR A 263 -6.55 4.13 -59.58
N PHE A 264 -7.03 3.20 -58.75
CA PHE A 264 -6.80 3.22 -57.30
C PHE A 264 -5.35 2.86 -56.94
N ASN A 265 -4.70 2.02 -57.77
CA ASN A 265 -3.32 1.61 -57.54
C ASN A 265 -2.27 2.66 -57.93
N LEU A 266 -2.60 3.64 -58.80
CA LEU A 266 -1.65 4.66 -59.28
C LEU A 266 -1.56 5.91 -58.39
N VAL A 267 -2.51 6.11 -57.48
CA VAL A 267 -2.49 7.26 -56.53
C VAL A 267 -1.70 6.92 -55.25
N LEU A 268 -1.40 5.64 -55.05
CA LEU A 268 -0.66 5.12 -53.89
C LEU A 268 0.80 5.60 -53.83
N GLU A 269 1.42 5.98 -54.95
CA GLU A 269 2.86 6.24 -54.99
C GLU A 269 3.27 7.71 -54.73
N ASN A 270 2.36 8.69 -54.67
CA ASN A 270 2.77 10.11 -54.79
C ASN A 270 2.07 11.13 -53.87
N CYS A 271 1.64 10.77 -52.66
CA CYS A 271 1.02 11.75 -51.75
C CYS A 271 1.96 12.16 -50.61
N ASN A 272 2.77 13.18 -50.88
CA ASN A 272 3.60 13.91 -49.91
C ASN A 272 3.19 15.41 -49.85
N CYS A 273 1.88 15.70 -49.86
CA CYS A 273 1.35 17.05 -50.05
C CYS A 273 0.50 17.51 -48.86
N LYS A 274 0.79 18.71 -48.33
CA LYS A 274 0.04 19.39 -47.25
C LYS A 274 -1.42 19.66 -47.66
N MET A 275 -2.35 19.49 -46.71
CA MET A 275 -3.81 19.63 -46.83
C MET A 275 -4.27 20.89 -47.59
N GLU A 276 -3.60 22.02 -47.39
CA GLU A 276 -3.98 23.33 -47.96
C GLU A 276 -3.78 23.41 -49.48
N THR A 277 -2.73 22.78 -50.01
CA THR A 277 -2.39 22.84 -51.44
C THR A 277 -3.33 21.99 -52.30
N ILE A 278 -3.80 20.86 -51.75
CA ILE A 278 -4.74 19.95 -52.41
C ILE A 278 -6.15 20.57 -52.44
N LEU A 279 -6.58 21.17 -51.32
CA LEU A 279 -7.88 21.83 -51.22
C LEU A 279 -8.02 22.97 -52.26
N MET A 280 -6.94 23.74 -52.48
CA MET A 280 -6.87 24.82 -53.46
C MET A 280 -6.94 24.32 -54.90
N GLN A 281 -6.13 23.32 -55.28
CA GLN A 281 -6.14 22.77 -56.65
C GLN A 281 -7.49 22.09 -56.98
N ASP A 282 -8.14 21.49 -56.00
CA ASP A 282 -9.44 20.83 -56.16
C ASP A 282 -10.64 21.79 -56.09
N GLN A 283 -10.50 22.94 -55.43
CA GLN A 283 -11.42 24.07 -55.54
C GLN A 283 -11.35 24.66 -56.96
N ILE A 284 -10.14 24.86 -57.50
CA ILE A 284 -9.91 25.32 -58.88
C ILE A 284 -10.58 24.38 -59.90
N ASN A 285 -10.40 23.06 -59.75
CA ASN A 285 -11.04 22.08 -60.63
C ASN A 285 -12.58 22.08 -60.51
N SER A 286 -13.12 22.25 -59.29
CA SER A 286 -14.57 22.36 -59.10
C SER A 286 -15.17 23.64 -59.69
N LEU A 287 -14.42 24.75 -59.62
CA LEU A 287 -14.77 26.03 -60.23
C LEU A 287 -14.73 25.96 -61.77
N LEU A 288 -13.78 25.20 -62.35
CA LEU A 288 -13.71 24.94 -63.79
C LEU A 288 -14.95 24.17 -64.29
N ILE A 289 -15.36 23.12 -63.57
CA ILE A 289 -16.54 22.31 -63.91
C ILE A 289 -17.84 23.14 -63.74
N LEU A 290 -17.93 23.98 -62.70
CA LEU A 290 -19.03 24.94 -62.53
C LEU A 290 -19.04 26.02 -63.62
N GLN A 291 -17.87 26.45 -64.10
CA GLN A 291 -17.77 27.36 -65.25
C GLN A 291 -18.29 26.70 -66.53
N GLU A 292 -17.91 25.46 -66.82
CA GLU A 292 -18.44 24.70 -67.96
C GLU A 292 -19.97 24.53 -67.85
N TYR A 293 -20.48 24.23 -66.65
CA TYR A 293 -21.92 24.16 -66.36
C TYR A 293 -22.64 25.49 -66.64
N LEU A 294 -22.09 26.61 -66.18
CA LEU A 294 -22.65 27.95 -66.39
C LEU A 294 -22.58 28.35 -67.88
N GLN A 295 -21.53 27.98 -68.59
CA GLN A 295 -21.40 28.21 -70.04
C GLN A 295 -22.41 27.40 -70.85
N GLU A 296 -22.68 26.13 -70.49
CA GLU A 296 -23.71 25.32 -71.14
C GLU A 296 -25.13 25.84 -70.84
N LYS A 297 -25.41 26.29 -69.61
CA LYS A 297 -26.69 26.91 -69.23
C LYS A 297 -26.95 28.20 -70.03
N LYS A 298 -25.91 29.01 -70.26
CA LYS A 298 -25.97 30.21 -71.13
C LYS A 298 -26.21 29.85 -72.62
N LYS A 299 -25.61 28.77 -73.13
CA LYS A 299 -25.86 28.26 -74.50
C LYS A 299 -27.31 27.78 -74.70
N LEU A 300 -27.94 27.21 -73.66
CA LEU A 300 -29.35 26.78 -73.68
C LEU A 300 -30.34 27.97 -73.69
N GLN A 301 -30.01 29.09 -73.03
CA GLN A 301 -30.89 30.27 -72.96
C GLN A 301 -30.89 31.11 -74.25
N ARG A 302 -29.80 31.09 -75.04
CA ARG A 302 -29.70 31.86 -76.31
C ARG A 302 -30.53 31.29 -77.48
N THR A 303 -31.19 30.14 -77.33
CA THR A 303 -31.97 29.51 -78.41
C THR A 303 -33.49 29.65 -78.25
N LYS A 304 -34.00 30.90 -78.30
CA LYS A 304 -35.43 31.17 -78.57
C LYS A 304 -35.56 31.81 -79.98
N PRO A 305 -36.20 31.17 -80.98
CA PRO A 305 -36.41 31.80 -82.28
C PRO A 305 -37.69 32.66 -82.28
N LYS A 306 -37.59 33.87 -82.83
CA LYS A 306 -38.74 34.72 -83.22
C LYS A 306 -39.56 34.02 -84.32
N LYS A 307 -40.88 34.29 -84.31
CA LYS A 307 -41.92 33.67 -85.16
C LYS A 307 -41.72 34.04 -86.63
N GLU A 308 -41.99 33.10 -87.54
CA GLU A 308 -42.84 33.33 -88.72
C GLU A 308 -43.33 32.02 -89.41
N VAL A 309 -44.63 32.08 -89.69
CA VAL A 309 -45.63 31.38 -90.56
C VAL A 309 -45.43 29.95 -91.16
N ASN A 310 -46.53 29.18 -91.04
CA ASN A 310 -47.09 27.98 -91.72
C ASN A 310 -46.22 26.86 -92.32
N ASN A 311 -46.38 25.64 -91.75
CA ASN A 311 -46.85 24.43 -92.46
C ASN A 311 -46.96 23.24 -91.50
N GLN A 312 -48.12 22.56 -91.47
CA GLN A 312 -48.51 21.59 -90.43
C GLN A 312 -47.67 20.29 -90.41
N GLN A 313 -47.00 19.92 -91.52
CA GLN A 313 -46.08 18.76 -91.54
C GLN A 313 -44.72 19.02 -90.84
N LYS A 314 -44.32 20.29 -90.62
CA LYS A 314 -43.11 20.64 -89.84
C LYS A 314 -43.36 20.64 -88.33
N ARG A 315 -44.61 20.66 -87.84
CA ARG A 315 -44.95 20.69 -86.40
C ARG A 315 -44.66 19.35 -85.69
N MET A 316 -44.95 18.21 -86.32
CA MET A 316 -44.64 16.88 -85.74
C MET A 316 -43.13 16.59 -85.76
N LYS A 317 -42.42 16.88 -86.87
CA LYS A 317 -40.95 16.75 -86.95
C LYS A 317 -40.20 17.74 -86.03
N LYS A 318 -40.71 18.97 -85.81
CA LYS A 318 -40.14 19.94 -84.83
C LYS A 318 -40.46 19.55 -83.36
N LYS A 319 -41.63 18.98 -83.04
CA LYS A 319 -41.92 18.44 -81.70
C LYS A 319 -41.00 17.26 -81.38
N GLY A 320 -40.88 16.28 -82.28
CA GLY A 320 -39.96 15.14 -82.11
C GLY A 320 -38.48 15.52 -82.04
N ARG A 321 -38.01 16.52 -82.83
CA ARG A 321 -36.63 17.06 -82.70
C ARG A 321 -36.42 17.86 -81.41
N LYS A 322 -37.39 18.65 -80.94
CA LYS A 322 -37.30 19.36 -79.65
C LYS A 322 -37.32 18.39 -78.47
N GLU A 323 -38.10 17.32 -78.57
CA GLU A 323 -38.20 16.28 -77.55
C GLU A 323 -36.98 15.36 -77.54
N ARG A 324 -36.43 15.00 -78.71
CA ARG A 324 -35.10 14.35 -78.81
C ARG A 324 -33.99 15.25 -78.28
N LYS A 325 -33.98 16.56 -78.60
CA LYS A 325 -33.00 17.51 -78.03
C LYS A 325 -33.16 17.68 -76.52
N ARG A 326 -34.39 17.69 -75.98
CA ARG A 326 -34.66 17.70 -74.53
C ARG A 326 -34.25 16.39 -73.87
N LYS A 327 -34.51 15.23 -74.49
CA LYS A 327 -34.05 13.92 -73.99
C LYS A 327 -32.51 13.82 -74.04
N LEU A 328 -31.86 14.31 -75.09
CA LEU A 328 -30.41 14.36 -75.22
C LEU A 328 -29.78 15.33 -74.20
N SER A 329 -30.42 16.48 -73.96
CA SER A 329 -30.03 17.46 -72.93
C SER A 329 -30.23 16.91 -71.51
N LYS A 330 -31.34 16.19 -71.24
CA LYS A 330 -31.53 15.48 -69.97
C LYS A 330 -30.54 14.34 -69.77
N LYS A 331 -30.20 13.60 -70.85
CA LYS A 331 -29.16 12.56 -70.81
C LYS A 331 -27.80 13.16 -70.49
N LYS A 332 -27.39 14.21 -71.22
CA LYS A 332 -26.15 14.95 -70.96
C LYS A 332 -26.11 15.54 -69.54
N PHE A 333 -27.21 16.11 -69.07
CA PHE A 333 -27.34 16.63 -67.71
C PHE A 333 -27.20 15.53 -66.65
N LYS A 334 -27.83 14.36 -66.86
CA LYS A 334 -27.67 13.20 -65.98
C LYS A 334 -26.22 12.71 -65.98
N THR A 335 -25.56 12.66 -67.14
CA THR A 335 -24.14 12.29 -67.25
C THR A 335 -23.23 13.29 -66.52
N LEU A 336 -23.52 14.59 -66.59
CA LEU A 336 -22.75 15.65 -65.93
C LEU A 336 -22.96 15.66 -64.40
N MET A 337 -24.17 15.33 -63.95
CA MET A 337 -24.46 15.19 -62.51
C MET A 337 -23.77 13.95 -61.93
N LEU A 338 -23.83 12.82 -62.66
CA LEU A 338 -23.11 11.59 -62.32
C LEU A 338 -21.59 11.82 -62.24
N SER A 339 -21.01 12.63 -63.16
CA SER A 339 -19.58 12.96 -63.11
C SER A 339 -19.23 13.90 -61.95
N MET A 340 -20.11 14.81 -61.54
CA MET A 340 -19.88 15.60 -60.31
C MET A 340 -19.96 14.73 -59.05
N LEU A 341 -20.92 13.80 -58.99
CA LEU A 341 -21.08 12.86 -57.89
C LEU A 341 -19.88 11.92 -57.77
N SER A 342 -19.34 11.42 -58.88
CA SER A 342 -18.14 10.58 -58.85
C SER A 342 -16.90 11.36 -58.38
N VAL A 343 -16.75 12.63 -58.78
CA VAL A 343 -15.67 13.50 -58.28
C VAL A 343 -15.82 13.77 -56.77
N GLN A 344 -17.04 14.03 -56.29
CA GLN A 344 -17.34 14.20 -54.86
C GLN A 344 -17.03 12.93 -54.05
N LYS A 345 -17.41 11.74 -54.55
CA LYS A 345 -17.09 10.45 -53.93
C LYS A 345 -15.58 10.20 -53.87
N ASN A 346 -14.84 10.49 -54.93
CA ASN A 346 -13.38 10.36 -54.95
C ASN A 346 -12.69 11.31 -53.97
N LYS A 347 -13.24 12.52 -53.76
CA LYS A 347 -12.75 13.47 -52.74
C LYS A 347 -12.97 12.91 -51.33
N PHE A 348 -14.17 12.42 -51.03
CA PHE A 348 -14.49 11.83 -49.73
C PHE A 348 -13.55 10.66 -49.41
N LEU A 349 -13.37 9.74 -50.35
CA LEU A 349 -12.46 8.60 -50.21
C LEU A 349 -11.01 9.01 -49.92
N ARG A 350 -10.49 10.02 -50.64
CA ARG A 350 -9.12 10.51 -50.42
C ARG A 350 -8.94 11.17 -49.07
N ILE A 351 -9.92 11.96 -48.62
CA ILE A 351 -9.90 12.60 -47.31
C ILE A 351 -9.96 11.54 -46.21
N GLU A 352 -10.84 10.54 -46.34
CA GLU A 352 -10.95 9.44 -45.38
C GLU A 352 -9.64 8.63 -45.28
N TRP A 353 -8.99 8.35 -46.41
CA TRP A 353 -7.68 7.68 -46.44
C TRP A 353 -6.57 8.50 -45.76
N MET A 354 -6.48 9.80 -46.05
CA MET A 354 -5.50 10.67 -45.37
C MET A 354 -5.74 10.73 -43.87
N LEU A 355 -7.00 10.89 -43.43
CA LEU A 355 -7.35 10.86 -42.01
C LEU A 355 -6.97 9.54 -41.34
N GLN A 356 -7.11 8.41 -42.04
CA GLN A 356 -6.72 7.11 -41.51
C GLN A 356 -5.22 6.92 -41.43
N LYS A 357 -4.48 7.40 -42.42
CA LYS A 357 -3.02 7.42 -42.42
C LYS A 357 -2.48 8.31 -41.29
N ASP A 358 -3.02 9.51 -41.12
CA ASP A 358 -2.62 10.42 -40.03
C ASP A 358 -2.96 9.82 -38.66
N MET A 359 -4.13 9.20 -38.51
CA MET A 359 -4.50 8.49 -37.27
C MET A 359 -3.62 7.28 -36.99
N HIS A 360 -3.19 6.56 -38.03
CA HIS A 360 -2.24 5.45 -37.90
C HIS A 360 -0.89 5.96 -37.42
N ASN A 361 -0.33 6.98 -38.07
CA ASN A 361 0.93 7.60 -37.66
C ASN A 361 0.86 8.13 -36.22
N ASN A 362 -0.20 8.83 -35.86
CA ASN A 362 -0.40 9.32 -34.48
C ASN A 362 -0.49 8.18 -33.46
N LYS A 363 -1.10 7.05 -33.85
CA LYS A 363 -1.23 5.88 -32.97
C LYS A 363 0.10 5.15 -32.82
N LEU A 364 0.87 5.05 -33.90
CA LEU A 364 2.23 4.52 -33.92
C LEU A 364 3.12 5.35 -33.00
N GLU A 365 3.17 6.67 -33.20
CA GLU A 365 3.92 7.58 -32.31
C GLU A 365 3.49 7.51 -30.85
N HIS A 366 2.21 7.26 -30.55
CA HIS A 366 1.76 7.10 -29.17
C HIS A 366 2.23 5.77 -28.57
N LEU A 367 2.17 4.68 -29.33
CA LEU A 367 2.59 3.36 -28.86
C LEU A 367 4.11 3.28 -28.73
N ASP A 368 4.85 3.84 -29.68
CA ASP A 368 6.31 3.95 -29.62
C ASP A 368 6.75 4.74 -28.41
N ARG A 369 6.14 5.92 -28.14
CA ARG A 369 6.41 6.67 -26.91
C ARG A 369 6.09 5.86 -25.64
N GLY A 370 5.04 5.04 -25.67
CA GLY A 370 4.70 4.16 -24.55
C GLY A 370 5.74 3.06 -24.33
N ALA A 371 6.25 2.50 -25.42
CA ALA A 371 7.31 1.51 -25.40
C ALA A 371 8.65 2.10 -24.95
N ASP A 372 9.02 3.28 -25.46
CA ASP A 372 10.21 4.02 -25.03
C ASP A 372 10.18 4.30 -23.52
N GLN A 373 9.03 4.72 -22.99
CA GLN A 373 8.86 4.90 -21.55
C GLN A 373 9.00 3.59 -20.77
N LEU A 374 8.52 2.47 -21.32
CA LEU A 374 8.69 1.16 -20.71
C LEU A 374 10.16 0.73 -20.72
N TYR A 375 10.86 0.93 -21.84
CA TYR A 375 12.28 0.59 -21.95
C TYR A 375 13.17 1.47 -21.05
N LEU A 376 12.86 2.76 -20.93
CA LEU A 376 13.53 3.65 -20.00
C LEU A 376 13.30 3.21 -18.54
N LYS A 377 12.08 2.79 -18.19
CA LYS A 377 11.81 2.23 -16.85
C LYS A 377 12.59 0.95 -16.59
N ILE A 378 12.68 0.08 -17.59
CA ILE A 378 13.49 -1.14 -17.51
C ILE A 378 14.98 -0.79 -17.30
N ASP A 379 15.51 0.20 -18.04
CA ASP A 379 16.89 0.67 -17.85
C ASP A 379 17.12 1.21 -16.44
N GLU A 380 16.19 2.03 -15.95
CA GLU A 380 16.23 2.52 -14.58
C GLU A 380 16.22 1.36 -13.59
N TRP A 381 15.36 0.36 -13.77
CA TRP A 381 15.30 -0.81 -12.88
C TRP A 381 16.62 -1.58 -12.88
N ILE A 382 17.18 -1.89 -14.05
CA ILE A 382 18.49 -2.57 -14.16
C ILE A 382 19.58 -1.75 -13.47
N TYR A 383 19.61 -0.44 -13.69
CA TYR A 383 20.61 0.43 -13.10
C TYR A 383 20.48 0.50 -11.57
N TYR A 384 19.25 0.71 -11.06
CA TYR A 384 19.01 0.81 -9.63
C TYR A 384 19.31 -0.51 -8.94
N THR A 385 18.88 -1.65 -9.48
CA THR A 385 19.16 -2.96 -8.89
C THR A 385 20.66 -3.19 -8.81
N HIS A 386 21.38 -3.05 -9.92
CA HIS A 386 22.84 -3.20 -9.97
C HIS A 386 23.56 -2.32 -8.93
N GLN A 387 23.21 -1.04 -8.85
CA GLN A 387 23.79 -0.12 -7.88
C GLN A 387 23.50 -0.52 -6.43
N THR A 388 22.29 -1.00 -6.16
CA THR A 388 21.91 -1.43 -4.82
C THR A 388 22.54 -2.77 -4.43
N GLU A 389 22.68 -3.72 -5.37
CA GLU A 389 23.40 -4.97 -5.14
C GLU A 389 24.89 -4.72 -4.83
N ILE A 390 25.54 -3.78 -5.53
CA ILE A 390 26.92 -3.37 -5.22
C ILE A 390 27.03 -2.78 -3.82
N LYS A 391 26.09 -1.91 -3.41
CA LYS A 391 26.09 -1.35 -2.04
C LYS A 391 25.90 -2.42 -0.97
N ALA A 392 25.07 -3.43 -1.24
CA ALA A 392 24.91 -4.58 -0.36
C ALA A 392 26.20 -5.40 -0.25
N LEU A 393 26.89 -5.58 -1.38
CA LEU A 393 28.19 -6.24 -1.43
C LEU A 393 29.25 -5.48 -0.62
N ASP A 394 29.33 -4.16 -0.78
CA ASP A 394 30.22 -3.29 0.02
C ASP A 394 29.94 -3.43 1.53
N ALA A 395 28.67 -3.48 1.91
CA ALA A 395 28.25 -3.64 3.30
C ALA A 395 28.68 -5.01 3.87
N ILE A 396 28.51 -6.11 3.12
CA ILE A 396 28.95 -7.44 3.56
C ILE A 396 30.48 -7.54 3.65
N SER A 397 31.19 -7.02 2.65
CA SER A 397 32.66 -6.95 2.70
C SER A 397 33.13 -6.17 3.94
N GLY A 398 32.50 -5.02 4.22
CA GLY A 398 32.77 -4.24 5.43
C GLY A 398 32.51 -5.01 6.74
N LEU A 399 31.43 -5.81 6.79
CA LEU A 399 31.17 -6.67 7.95
C LEU A 399 32.24 -7.74 8.12
N PHE A 400 32.66 -8.42 7.04
CA PHE A 400 33.71 -9.43 7.10
C PHE A 400 35.04 -8.86 7.56
N ARG A 401 35.47 -7.75 6.97
CA ARG A 401 36.68 -7.03 7.43
C ARG A 401 36.58 -6.64 8.90
N GLY A 402 35.41 -6.20 9.34
CA GLY A 402 35.17 -5.88 10.76
C GLY A 402 35.30 -7.09 11.70
N TYR A 403 34.86 -8.28 11.30
CA TYR A 403 35.05 -9.51 12.09
C TYR A 403 36.52 -9.96 12.11
N ILE A 404 37.22 -9.84 10.98
CA ILE A 404 38.66 -10.11 10.87
C ILE A 404 39.45 -9.22 11.81
N GLU A 405 39.16 -7.90 11.83
CA GLU A 405 39.86 -6.96 12.72
C GLU A 405 39.62 -7.22 14.20
N ARG A 406 38.42 -7.68 14.56
CA ARG A 406 38.06 -8.03 15.94
C ARG A 406 38.53 -9.44 16.37
N VAL A 407 39.01 -10.26 15.43
CA VAL A 407 39.37 -11.67 15.67
C VAL A 407 38.18 -12.44 16.26
N GLU A 408 36.99 -12.15 15.75
CA GLU A 408 35.73 -12.72 16.25
C GLU A 408 35.15 -13.72 15.25
N ARG A 409 34.70 -14.86 15.77
CA ARG A 409 33.92 -15.82 14.97
C ARG A 409 32.55 -15.23 14.65
N ILE A 410 32.09 -15.47 13.43
CA ILE A 410 30.81 -15.00 12.94
C ILE A 410 29.71 -15.96 13.40
N GLN A 411 29.03 -15.62 14.49
CA GLN A 411 28.00 -16.49 15.06
C GLN A 411 26.69 -16.47 14.26
N LYS A 412 26.28 -15.30 13.75
CA LYS A 412 25.03 -15.12 13.01
C LYS A 412 25.26 -15.36 11.51
N GLU A 413 24.37 -16.10 10.86
CA GLU A 413 24.45 -16.28 9.40
C GLU A 413 24.27 -14.93 8.69
N LEU A 414 25.16 -14.61 7.74
CA LEU A 414 25.09 -13.39 6.95
C LEU A 414 24.58 -13.79 5.57
N GLN A 415 23.44 -13.25 5.17
CA GLN A 415 22.82 -13.57 3.90
C GLN A 415 22.84 -12.33 3.00
N LEU A 416 23.31 -12.50 1.77
CA LEU A 416 23.17 -11.50 0.71
C LEU A 416 21.92 -11.83 -0.10
N GLN A 417 20.78 -11.25 0.28
CA GLN A 417 19.51 -11.48 -0.43
C GLN A 417 19.18 -10.27 -1.30
N PHE A 418 19.34 -10.45 -2.61
CA PHE A 418 19.02 -9.47 -3.65
C PHE A 418 19.68 -8.10 -3.40
N VAL A 419 19.02 -7.20 -2.68
CA VAL A 419 19.43 -5.81 -2.45
C VAL A 419 19.90 -5.55 -1.01
N ASP A 420 19.69 -6.50 -0.09
CA ASP A 420 19.94 -6.28 1.32
C ASP A 420 20.84 -7.35 1.95
N VAL A 421 21.57 -6.90 2.96
CA VAL A 421 22.36 -7.74 3.86
C VAL A 421 21.47 -8.12 5.03
N ILE A 422 21.12 -9.40 5.13
CA ILE A 422 20.30 -9.93 6.21
C ILE A 422 21.19 -10.65 7.20
N ILE A 423 21.17 -10.19 8.46
CA ILE A 423 21.82 -10.87 9.57
C ILE A 423 20.78 -11.78 10.24
N SER A 424 20.85 -13.09 9.98
CA SER A 424 19.89 -14.03 10.59
C SER A 424 20.12 -14.12 12.10
N HIS A 425 19.05 -14.01 12.88
CA HIS A 425 19.08 -14.23 14.33
C HIS A 425 18.57 -15.63 14.72
N GLU A 426 17.99 -16.36 13.76
CA GLU A 426 17.44 -17.70 13.96
C GLU A 426 18.47 -18.79 13.65
N VAL A 427 19.35 -18.53 12.68
CA VAL A 427 20.40 -19.46 12.26
C VAL A 427 21.73 -19.01 12.86
N LEU A 428 22.27 -19.85 13.74
CA LEU A 428 23.57 -19.66 14.36
C LEU A 428 24.58 -20.65 13.76
N ASN A 429 25.74 -20.15 13.34
CA ASN A 429 26.84 -20.94 12.80
C ASN A 429 27.50 -21.84 13.86
N PHE A 430 27.42 -21.45 15.14
CA PHE A 430 27.83 -22.28 16.26
C PHE A 430 27.02 -21.94 17.51
N LEU A 431 26.79 -22.96 18.35
CA LEU A 431 26.13 -22.81 19.64
C LEU A 431 27.13 -22.31 20.68
N THR A 432 26.77 -21.29 21.45
CA THR A 432 27.56 -20.90 22.62
C THR A 432 27.48 -22.01 23.67
N PRO A 433 28.59 -22.35 24.34
CA PRO A 433 28.56 -23.28 25.46
C PRO A 433 27.62 -22.74 26.56
N ILE A 434 26.93 -23.64 27.24
CA ILE A 434 26.03 -23.28 28.34
C ILE A 434 26.87 -22.50 29.38
N PRO A 435 26.47 -21.28 29.78
CA PRO A 435 27.22 -20.50 30.75
C PRO A 435 27.35 -21.29 32.07
N PRO A 436 28.47 -21.14 32.79
CA PRO A 436 28.63 -21.79 34.09
C PRO A 436 27.49 -21.37 35.03
N PRO A 437 27.00 -22.28 35.89
CA PRO A 437 25.91 -21.98 36.80
C PRO A 437 26.28 -20.82 37.72
N LEU A 438 25.34 -19.89 37.90
CA LEU A 438 25.52 -18.75 38.79
C LEU A 438 25.71 -19.22 40.23
N THR A 439 26.54 -18.50 41.01
CA THR A 439 26.74 -18.78 42.44
C THR A 439 25.42 -18.76 43.21
N ALA A 440 25.28 -19.64 44.21
CA ALA A 440 24.06 -19.76 45.01
C ALA A 440 23.72 -18.42 45.68
N ARG A 441 22.51 -17.91 45.43
CA ARG A 441 22.01 -16.66 45.99
C ARG A 441 20.56 -16.82 46.40
N GLU A 442 20.19 -16.16 47.49
CA GLU A 442 18.82 -16.14 47.95
C GLU A 442 17.98 -15.19 47.07
N PRO A 443 16.81 -15.64 46.54
CA PRO A 443 15.91 -14.78 45.79
C PRO A 443 15.22 -13.77 46.72
N LEU A 444 15.07 -12.54 46.25
CA LEU A 444 14.43 -11.47 47.02
C LEU A 444 12.91 -11.66 47.04
N SER A 445 12.33 -11.83 48.23
CA SER A 445 10.87 -11.86 48.43
C SER A 445 10.40 -10.62 49.22
N LYS A 446 9.20 -10.13 48.91
CA LYS A 446 8.55 -9.03 49.67
C LYS A 446 7.89 -9.51 50.96
N GLU A 447 7.68 -10.82 51.09
CA GLU A 447 6.92 -11.43 52.19
C GLU A 447 7.85 -12.00 53.29
N ARG A 448 9.14 -12.18 52.97
CA ARG A 448 10.15 -12.79 53.84
C ARG A 448 11.34 -11.84 54.02
N TYR A 449 11.99 -11.91 55.17
CA TYR A 449 13.31 -11.31 55.35
C TYR A 449 14.39 -12.21 54.75
N SER A 450 15.41 -11.62 54.12
CA SER A 450 16.58 -12.37 53.67
C SER A 450 17.41 -12.88 54.85
N ILE A 451 18.19 -13.95 54.68
CA ILE A 451 19.06 -14.48 55.76
C ILE A 451 20.03 -13.41 56.24
N SER A 452 20.65 -12.66 55.32
CA SER A 452 21.51 -11.53 55.68
C SER A 452 20.77 -10.47 56.47
N GLN A 453 19.53 -10.14 56.09
CA GLN A 453 18.68 -9.19 56.81
C GLN A 453 18.32 -9.68 58.22
N LEU A 454 17.98 -10.96 58.37
CA LEU A 454 17.71 -11.59 59.66
C LEU A 454 18.94 -11.55 60.56
N TYR A 455 20.14 -11.82 60.03
CA TYR A 455 21.38 -11.76 60.80
C TYR A 455 21.62 -10.36 61.37
N TYR A 456 21.52 -9.31 60.55
CA TYR A 456 21.65 -7.93 61.02
C TYR A 456 20.60 -7.56 62.07
N LEU A 457 19.33 -7.94 61.85
CA LEU A 457 18.26 -7.66 62.81
C LEU A 457 18.48 -8.36 64.16
N ILE A 458 18.93 -9.61 64.15
CA ILE A 458 19.18 -10.39 65.38
C ILE A 458 20.36 -9.78 66.15
N GLU A 459 21.43 -9.40 65.46
CA GLU A 459 22.58 -8.72 66.08
C GLU A 459 22.19 -7.37 66.68
N ASP A 460 21.43 -6.54 65.97
CA ASP A 460 20.93 -5.26 66.48
C ASP A 460 20.04 -5.44 67.72
N LEU A 461 19.14 -6.43 67.71
CA LEU A 461 18.28 -6.75 68.86
C LEU A 461 19.07 -7.24 70.08
N ARG A 462 20.15 -7.99 69.85
CA ARG A 462 21.06 -8.44 70.92
C ARG A 462 21.88 -7.30 71.51
N ALA A 463 22.38 -6.39 70.68
CA ALA A 463 23.14 -5.24 71.14
C ALA A 463 22.35 -4.36 72.13
N ILE A 464 21.03 -4.25 71.92
CA ILE A 464 20.12 -3.45 72.76
C ILE A 464 19.78 -4.15 74.08
N THR A 465 19.89 -5.48 74.15
CA THR A 465 19.42 -6.31 75.27
C THR A 465 20.52 -6.88 76.15
N SER A 466 21.72 -6.31 76.07
CA SER A 466 22.98 -6.79 76.69
C SER A 466 22.94 -7.13 78.20
N THR A 467 21.84 -6.92 78.93
CA THR A 467 21.68 -7.30 80.35
C THR A 467 20.35 -7.99 80.72
N HIS A 468 19.27 -7.79 79.96
CA HIS A 468 17.98 -8.44 80.20
C HIS A 468 17.37 -8.88 78.86
N LEU A 469 16.92 -10.13 78.76
CA LEU A 469 16.28 -10.71 77.57
C LEU A 469 14.90 -10.10 77.23
N LEU A 470 14.58 -8.90 77.74
CA LEU A 470 13.31 -8.20 77.58
C LEU A 470 13.53 -6.84 76.92
N ILE A 471 12.76 -6.53 75.87
CA ILE A 471 12.75 -5.24 75.18
C ILE A 471 11.41 -4.56 75.42
N ASP A 472 11.42 -3.25 75.69
CA ASP A 472 10.22 -2.40 75.65
C ASP A 472 9.66 -2.36 74.21
N ILE A 473 8.37 -2.68 74.05
CA ILE A 473 7.70 -2.76 72.76
C ILE A 473 7.81 -1.46 71.94
N LYS A 474 7.91 -0.30 72.59
CA LYS A 474 8.10 1.00 71.92
C LYS A 474 9.49 1.11 71.29
N GLN A 475 10.52 0.63 71.98
CA GLN A 475 11.89 0.61 71.47
C GLN A 475 12.02 -0.40 70.32
N LEU A 476 11.37 -1.55 70.45
CA LEU A 476 11.31 -2.58 69.41
C LEU A 476 10.62 -2.07 68.13
N ALA A 477 9.44 -1.46 68.27
CA ALA A 477 8.69 -0.89 67.14
C ALA A 477 9.49 0.21 66.43
N LEU A 478 10.20 1.06 67.19
CA LEU A 478 11.04 2.12 66.65
C LEU A 478 12.29 1.58 65.93
N LEU A 479 12.85 0.46 66.38
CA LEU A 479 13.96 -0.22 65.70
C LEU A 479 13.53 -0.85 64.38
N LEU A 480 12.44 -1.61 64.40
CA LEU A 480 11.89 -2.26 63.20
C LEU A 480 11.37 -1.22 62.18
N ALA A 481 10.82 -0.11 62.67
CA ALA A 481 10.44 1.02 61.83
C ALA A 481 11.63 1.84 61.31
N ARG A 482 12.79 1.84 61.97
CA ARG A 482 14.02 2.48 61.43
C ARG A 482 14.71 1.58 60.41
N SER A 483 14.72 0.28 60.66
CA SER A 483 15.36 -0.69 59.79
C SER A 483 14.62 -0.80 58.43
N SER A 484 13.32 -0.48 58.37
CA SER A 484 12.54 -0.40 57.14
C SER A 484 12.87 0.79 56.21
N TYR A 485 13.53 1.85 56.71
CA TYR A 485 13.98 3.00 55.89
C TYR A 485 15.48 2.98 55.56
N GLY A 486 16.22 1.93 55.99
CA GLY A 486 17.68 1.82 55.87
C GLY A 486 18.15 0.61 55.04
N VAL A 487 19.20 -0.06 55.53
CA VAL A 487 19.93 -1.18 54.88
C VAL A 487 19.01 -2.33 54.43
N LEU A 488 17.85 -2.50 55.08
CA LEU A 488 16.94 -3.60 54.75
C LEU A 488 16.13 -3.37 53.45
N LYS A 489 16.01 -2.15 52.91
CA LYS A 489 15.27 -1.75 51.68
C LYS A 489 13.78 -2.19 51.56
N TYR A 490 13.38 -3.31 52.15
CA TYR A 490 12.05 -3.92 52.16
C TYR A 490 11.85 -4.63 53.51
N SER A 491 10.77 -4.28 54.22
CA SER A 491 10.32 -5.03 55.40
C SER A 491 8.97 -5.70 55.11
N PRO A 492 8.77 -7.00 55.42
CA PRO A 492 7.48 -7.66 55.23
C PRO A 492 6.34 -7.01 56.02
N SER A 493 5.20 -6.74 55.41
CA SER A 493 4.07 -6.05 56.07
C SER A 493 3.53 -6.75 57.32
N LYS A 494 3.76 -8.07 57.45
CA LYS A 494 3.28 -8.91 58.56
C LYS A 494 4.06 -8.75 59.88
N TRP A 495 5.24 -8.11 59.90
CA TRP A 495 6.02 -7.99 61.15
C TRP A 495 5.27 -7.21 62.25
N MET A 496 4.39 -6.26 61.87
CA MET A 496 3.56 -5.51 62.83
C MET A 496 2.54 -6.39 63.55
N GLN A 497 2.06 -7.46 62.91
CA GLN A 497 1.16 -8.43 63.54
C GLN A 497 1.87 -9.24 64.62
N ALA A 498 3.17 -9.51 64.45
CA ALA A 498 3.97 -10.21 65.46
C ALA A 498 4.09 -9.41 66.77
N LEU A 499 4.13 -8.08 66.71
CA LEU A 499 4.16 -7.23 67.91
C LEU A 499 2.86 -7.28 68.70
N LEU A 500 1.71 -7.44 68.04
CA LEU A 500 0.41 -7.56 68.69
C LEU A 500 0.24 -8.89 69.42
N ILE A 501 0.82 -9.96 68.88
CA ILE A 501 0.76 -11.32 69.47
C ILE A 501 1.65 -11.43 70.70
N LEU A 502 2.78 -10.72 70.69
CA LEU A 502 3.81 -10.82 71.73
C LEU A 502 3.64 -9.84 72.90
N ASP A 503 2.68 -8.92 72.83
CA ASP A 503 2.47 -7.92 73.88
C ASP A 503 1.69 -8.53 75.07
N GLN A 504 2.42 -8.97 76.09
CA GLN A 504 1.81 -9.49 77.31
C GLN A 504 1.74 -8.44 78.42
N ASN A 505 2.54 -7.34 78.39
CA ASN A 505 2.61 -6.26 79.39
C ASN A 505 3.50 -5.05 78.97
N GLY A 506 3.74 -4.81 77.67
CA GLY A 506 4.63 -3.76 77.15
C GLY A 506 6.11 -4.17 77.00
N TYR A 507 6.47 -5.38 77.40
CA TYR A 507 7.81 -5.96 77.22
C TYR A 507 7.73 -7.28 76.46
N VAL A 508 8.69 -7.51 75.55
CA VAL A 508 8.77 -8.69 74.70
C VAL A 508 10.10 -9.40 74.90
N ASN A 509 10.10 -10.72 75.00
CA ASN A 509 11.34 -11.50 75.08
C ASN A 509 12.07 -11.51 73.73
N VAL A 510 13.37 -11.22 73.73
CA VAL A 510 14.25 -11.19 72.54
C VAL A 510 14.24 -12.53 71.81
N ARG A 511 14.32 -13.63 72.56
CA ARG A 511 14.32 -14.98 71.98
C ARG A 511 12.98 -15.28 71.30
N GLN A 512 11.86 -14.82 71.87
CA GLN A 512 10.54 -14.96 71.27
C GLN A 512 10.43 -14.14 69.98
N ILE A 513 10.69 -12.83 70.01
CA ILE A 513 10.57 -11.98 68.81
C ILE A 513 11.52 -12.41 67.68
N CYS A 514 12.76 -12.78 67.98
CA CYS A 514 13.70 -13.26 66.96
C CYS A 514 13.19 -14.55 66.30
N THR A 515 12.60 -15.47 67.07
CA THR A 515 12.01 -16.71 66.53
C THR A 515 10.84 -16.41 65.60
N TYR A 516 9.97 -15.47 65.99
CA TYR A 516 8.86 -15.03 65.15
C TYR A 516 9.29 -14.29 63.89
N LEU A 517 10.33 -13.46 63.95
CA LEU A 517 10.85 -12.75 62.78
C LEU A 517 11.53 -13.70 61.80
N ILE A 518 12.24 -14.72 62.30
CA ILE A 518 12.84 -15.77 61.46
C ILE A 518 11.76 -16.61 60.77
N LEU A 519 10.70 -16.99 61.50
CA LEU A 519 9.62 -17.84 61.00
C LEU A 519 8.39 -17.05 60.52
N LEU A 520 8.55 -15.78 60.15
CA LEU A 520 7.44 -14.84 59.89
C LEU A 520 6.47 -15.30 58.80
N SER A 521 6.96 -16.06 57.81
CA SER A 521 6.17 -16.59 56.70
C SER A 521 5.76 -18.05 56.88
N SER A 522 6.28 -18.72 57.91
CA SER A 522 5.96 -20.11 58.23
C SER A 522 4.67 -20.18 59.08
N PRO A 523 3.86 -21.24 58.94
CA PRO A 523 2.67 -21.41 59.77
C PRO A 523 3.02 -21.61 61.24
N THR A 524 2.13 -21.16 62.13
CA THR A 524 2.24 -21.47 63.57
C THR A 524 2.03 -22.97 63.77
N PRO A 525 2.90 -23.65 64.54
CA PRO A 525 2.78 -25.08 64.77
C PRO A 525 1.51 -25.46 65.52
N LYS A 526 0.99 -26.66 65.26
CA LYS A 526 0.01 -27.31 66.14
C LYS A 526 0.71 -28.01 67.30
N GLU A 527 0.02 -28.16 68.44
CA GLU A 527 0.57 -28.85 69.63
C GLU A 527 1.07 -30.26 69.31
N ASP A 528 0.37 -31.00 68.44
CA ASP A 528 0.78 -32.35 68.00
C ASP A 528 2.10 -32.35 67.22
N GLU A 529 2.32 -31.34 66.36
CA GLU A 529 3.52 -31.21 65.54
C GLU A 529 4.72 -30.78 66.39
N LEU A 530 4.49 -29.93 67.40
CA LEU A 530 5.46 -29.56 68.44
C LEU A 530 5.92 -30.77 69.26
N GLN A 531 5.00 -31.60 69.71
CA GLN A 531 5.31 -32.80 70.48
C GLN A 531 6.09 -33.82 69.63
N GLN A 532 5.72 -33.99 68.36
CA GLN A 532 6.46 -34.84 67.42
C GLN A 532 7.88 -34.32 67.17
N TYR A 533 8.03 -33.01 66.99
CA TYR A 533 9.34 -32.39 66.76
C TYR A 533 10.23 -32.46 68.01
N ALA A 534 9.68 -32.21 69.20
CA ALA A 534 10.39 -32.39 70.47
C ALA A 534 10.85 -33.84 70.68
N SER A 535 10.01 -34.81 70.31
CA SER A 535 10.35 -36.25 70.37
C SER A 535 11.47 -36.63 69.39
N LYS A 536 11.52 -36.00 68.21
CA LYS A 536 12.59 -36.20 67.21
C LYS A 536 13.93 -35.61 67.68
N LEU A 537 13.91 -34.47 68.37
CA LEU A 537 15.11 -33.88 68.97
C LEU A 537 15.67 -34.75 70.09
N GLY A 538 14.80 -35.42 70.87
CA GLY A 538 15.11 -36.56 71.75
C GLY A 538 16.02 -36.30 72.95
N GLN A 539 16.80 -35.22 72.93
CA GLN A 539 17.79 -34.85 73.94
C GLN A 539 17.37 -33.55 74.66
N PRO A 540 17.64 -33.43 75.96
CA PRO A 540 17.32 -32.21 76.72
C PRO A 540 18.21 -31.02 76.33
N LEU A 541 19.44 -31.30 75.88
CA LEU A 541 20.40 -30.34 75.33
C LEU A 541 20.87 -30.86 73.98
N VAL A 542 20.73 -30.05 72.93
CA VAL A 542 21.00 -30.43 71.54
C VAL A 542 22.16 -29.58 70.99
N ASN A 543 23.06 -30.19 70.22
CA ASN A 543 24.14 -29.48 69.53
C ASN A 543 23.69 -28.97 68.14
N LYS A 544 24.47 -28.06 67.56
CA LYS A 544 24.14 -27.40 66.27
C LYS A 544 23.81 -28.40 65.16
N ASP A 545 24.67 -29.40 64.97
CA ASP A 545 24.54 -30.36 63.87
C ASP A 545 23.31 -31.25 64.00
N THR A 546 22.98 -31.70 65.22
CA THR A 546 21.76 -32.49 65.46
C THR A 546 20.52 -31.62 65.25
N PHE A 547 20.55 -30.35 65.65
CA PHE A 547 19.43 -29.43 65.47
C PHE A 547 19.14 -29.11 64.00
N VAL A 548 20.17 -28.74 63.23
CA VAL A 548 20.04 -28.35 61.81
C VAL A 548 19.58 -29.54 60.94
N ASN A 549 20.07 -30.74 61.22
CA ASN A 549 19.73 -31.94 60.44
C ASN A 549 18.38 -32.57 60.83
N THR A 550 17.75 -32.14 61.93
CA THR A 550 16.43 -32.66 62.34
C THR A 550 15.32 -32.02 61.51
N PRO A 551 14.40 -32.79 60.88
CA PRO A 551 13.33 -32.24 60.06
C PRO A 551 12.27 -31.53 60.93
N ALA A 552 11.95 -30.28 60.58
CA ALA A 552 10.98 -29.45 61.26
C ALA A 552 9.72 -29.22 60.39
N TRP A 553 8.61 -28.79 60.99
CA TRP A 553 7.35 -28.56 60.27
C TRP A 553 7.43 -27.41 59.25
N PHE A 554 8.39 -26.49 59.40
CA PHE A 554 8.53 -25.31 58.54
C PHE A 554 9.47 -25.54 57.34
N ASP A 555 10.14 -26.70 57.28
CA ASP A 555 11.13 -27.01 56.24
C ASP A 555 10.55 -26.90 54.82
N GLU A 556 9.30 -27.34 54.62
CA GLU A 556 8.62 -27.25 53.32
C GLU A 556 8.20 -25.81 52.95
N TYR A 557 7.90 -24.97 53.95
CA TYR A 557 7.41 -23.59 53.75
C TYR A 557 8.53 -22.57 53.51
N GLU A 558 9.73 -22.88 54.00
CA GLU A 558 10.95 -22.08 53.79
C GLU A 558 11.82 -22.61 52.64
N ARG A 559 11.40 -23.69 51.97
CA ARG A 559 12.09 -24.22 50.81
C ARG A 559 11.91 -23.29 49.60
N ILE A 560 13.03 -22.98 48.94
CA ILE A 560 13.04 -22.16 47.73
C ILE A 560 12.95 -23.08 46.49
N PRO A 561 12.17 -22.71 45.46
CA PRO A 561 12.15 -23.43 44.18
C PRO A 561 13.51 -23.37 43.47
N GLU A 562 13.86 -24.41 42.73
CA GLU A 562 15.10 -24.45 41.94
C GLU A 562 15.03 -23.49 40.75
N GLU A 563 15.98 -22.57 40.64
CA GLU A 563 16.11 -21.66 39.49
C GLU A 563 17.08 -22.24 38.45
N GLU A 564 16.72 -22.16 37.17
CA GLU A 564 17.54 -22.67 36.06
C GLU A 564 18.93 -22.00 36.03
N ASN A 565 19.99 -22.80 35.81
CA ASN A 565 21.40 -22.35 35.74
C ASN A 565 21.90 -21.59 37.00
N THR A 566 21.40 -21.92 38.19
CA THR A 566 21.93 -21.41 39.47
C THR A 566 22.29 -22.55 40.42
N ASN A 567 23.32 -22.36 41.26
CA ASN A 567 23.59 -23.30 42.35
C ASN A 567 22.48 -23.19 43.41
N TYR A 568 21.99 -24.34 43.88
CA TYR A 568 20.92 -24.39 44.88
C TYR A 568 21.32 -23.67 46.18
N PHE A 569 20.43 -22.78 46.63
CA PHE A 569 20.59 -22.08 47.90
C PHE A 569 19.67 -22.70 48.96
N ASP A 570 20.26 -23.47 49.88
CA ASP A 570 19.51 -24.14 50.95
C ASP A 570 19.19 -23.18 52.10
N ARG A 571 18.09 -22.45 51.94
CA ARG A 571 17.58 -21.51 52.95
C ARG A 571 17.23 -22.19 54.28
N VAL A 572 16.74 -23.42 54.25
CA VAL A 572 16.24 -24.12 55.44
C VAL A 572 17.38 -24.36 56.41
N ILE A 573 18.56 -24.75 55.91
CA ILE A 573 19.77 -24.90 56.73
C ILE A 573 20.11 -23.59 57.45
N TYR A 574 20.20 -22.48 56.71
CA TYR A 574 20.56 -21.18 57.29
C TYR A 574 19.52 -20.67 58.30
N ILE A 575 18.23 -20.93 58.09
CA ILE A 575 17.18 -20.60 59.07
C ILE A 575 17.36 -21.39 60.36
N LYS A 576 17.63 -22.70 60.27
CA LYS A 576 17.88 -23.54 61.44
C LYS A 576 19.15 -23.11 62.18
N GLU A 577 20.19 -22.71 61.45
CA GLU A 577 21.40 -22.12 62.07
C GLU A 577 21.09 -20.83 62.83
N LEU A 578 20.27 -19.94 62.27
CA LEU A 578 19.84 -18.70 62.94
C LEU A 578 18.99 -18.99 64.18
N LEU A 579 18.04 -19.93 64.10
CA LEU A 579 17.23 -20.35 65.25
C LEU A 579 18.11 -20.93 66.37
N TYR A 580 19.06 -21.80 66.01
CA TYR A 580 20.04 -22.32 66.97
C TYR A 580 20.85 -21.18 67.60
N PHE A 581 21.34 -20.27 66.76
CA PHE A 581 22.13 -19.13 67.21
C PHE A 581 21.38 -18.25 68.21
N VAL A 582 20.06 -18.05 68.04
CA VAL A 582 19.21 -17.27 68.95
C VAL A 582 19.04 -17.93 70.32
N HIS A 583 18.85 -19.25 70.35
CA HIS A 583 18.43 -20.01 71.54
C HIS A 583 19.55 -20.74 72.28
N LYS A 584 20.76 -20.77 71.74
CA LYS A 584 21.89 -21.37 72.43
C LYS A 584 22.20 -20.67 73.76
N ASP A 585 22.70 -21.46 74.69
CA ASP A 585 23.21 -20.98 75.97
C ASP A 585 24.74 -20.75 75.92
N GLU A 586 25.35 -20.31 77.03
CA GLU A 586 26.78 -19.95 77.12
C GLU A 586 27.74 -21.10 76.73
N ASN A 587 27.28 -22.35 76.84
CA ASN A 587 28.02 -23.55 76.47
C ASN A 587 27.78 -24.00 75.02
N ASP A 588 27.19 -23.15 74.18
CA ASP A 588 26.87 -23.42 72.77
C ASP A 588 25.96 -24.65 72.58
N MET A 589 25.03 -24.87 73.52
CA MET A 589 24.01 -25.94 73.51
C MET A 589 22.61 -25.34 73.57
N LEU A 590 21.63 -25.98 72.93
CA LEU A 590 20.23 -25.54 72.92
C LEU A 590 19.39 -26.39 73.89
N ALA A 591 18.70 -25.74 74.83
CA ALA A 591 17.77 -26.40 75.75
C ALA A 591 16.41 -26.64 75.08
N THR A 592 16.12 -27.91 74.73
CA THR A 592 14.94 -28.29 73.94
C THR A 592 13.62 -27.86 74.59
N LYS A 593 13.51 -27.96 75.91
CA LYS A 593 12.28 -27.56 76.63
C LYS A 593 12.00 -26.06 76.52
N GLN A 594 13.01 -25.23 76.74
CA GLN A 594 12.87 -23.76 76.65
C GLN A 594 12.55 -23.32 75.23
N TYR A 595 13.17 -23.96 74.23
CA TYR A 595 12.91 -23.67 72.83
C TYR A 595 11.46 -24.03 72.42
N ILE A 596 10.98 -25.21 72.83
CA ILE A 596 9.60 -25.66 72.57
C ILE A 596 8.59 -24.78 73.32
N GLU A 597 8.87 -24.39 74.56
CA GLU A 597 8.04 -23.44 75.33
C GLU A 597 7.93 -22.08 74.65
N ILE A 598 9.01 -21.60 74.00
CA ILE A 598 9.00 -20.34 73.23
C ILE A 598 8.19 -20.47 71.94
N LEU A 599 8.19 -21.65 71.31
CA LEU A 599 7.38 -21.92 70.12
C LEU A 599 5.91 -22.19 70.46
N ASN A 600 5.65 -22.69 71.66
CA ASN A 600 4.32 -22.93 72.21
C ASN A 600 3.74 -21.66 72.87
N VAL A 601 3.62 -20.60 72.09
CA VAL A 601 2.83 -19.43 72.51
C VAL A 601 1.37 -19.78 72.30
N ASP A 602 0.57 -19.71 73.36
CA ASP A 602 -0.88 -19.95 73.33
C ASP A 602 -1.54 -19.15 72.18
N GLY A 603 -1.70 -19.81 71.04
CA GLY A 603 -2.26 -19.24 69.81
C GLY A 603 -3.75 -18.92 69.90
N ASP A 604 -4.38 -19.15 71.05
CA ASP A 604 -5.83 -19.02 71.22
C ASP A 604 -6.31 -17.61 71.58
N ARG A 605 -5.43 -16.67 71.94
CA ARG A 605 -5.89 -15.29 72.24
C ARG A 605 -6.31 -14.50 71.00
N PHE A 606 -5.99 -14.95 69.78
CA PHE A 606 -6.33 -14.22 68.56
C PHE A 606 -7.72 -14.60 68.01
N ILE A 607 -8.14 -15.87 68.14
CA ILE A 607 -9.47 -16.32 67.68
C ILE A 607 -10.57 -15.83 68.63
N ASP A 608 -10.33 -15.85 69.95
CA ASP A 608 -11.31 -15.37 70.94
C ASP A 608 -11.52 -13.85 70.91
N TYR A 609 -10.47 -13.07 70.62
CA TYR A 609 -10.56 -11.61 70.52
C TYR A 609 -11.26 -11.15 69.22
N LEU A 610 -11.11 -11.91 68.12
CA LEU A 610 -11.85 -11.66 66.89
C LEU A 610 -13.33 -12.07 67.01
N LEU A 611 -13.65 -13.16 67.72
CA LEU A 611 -15.04 -13.60 67.89
C LEU A 611 -15.85 -12.72 68.84
N GLN A 612 -15.25 -12.13 69.88
CA GLN A 612 -15.95 -11.18 70.76
C GLN A 612 -16.24 -9.83 70.10
N ASN A 613 -15.39 -9.37 69.17
CA ASN A 613 -15.58 -8.08 68.49
C ASN A 613 -16.46 -8.14 67.25
N ILE A 614 -16.79 -9.34 66.74
CA ILE A 614 -17.72 -9.52 65.61
C ILE A 614 -19.18 -9.69 66.09
N GLN A 615 -19.44 -9.91 67.38
CA GLN A 615 -20.80 -9.97 67.95
C GLN A 615 -21.32 -8.64 68.54
N GLN A 616 -20.54 -7.55 68.48
CA GLN A 616 -20.97 -6.22 68.91
C GLN A 616 -20.88 -5.14 67.81
N GLN A 617 -21.08 -5.53 66.55
CA GLN A 617 -21.39 -4.59 65.46
C GLN A 617 -22.64 -5.00 64.71
#